data_AF-A0A7S1Q1E7-F1
#
_entry.id   AF-A0A7S1Q1E7-F1
#
_cell.length_a   1.000
_cell.length_b   1.000
_cell.length_c   1.000
_cell.angle_alpha   90.00
_cell.angle_beta   90.00
_cell.angle_gamma   90.00
#
_symmetry.space_group_name_H-M   'P 1'
#
loop_
_entity.id
_entity.type
_entity.pdbx_description
1 polymer ?
#
loop_
_entity_poly.entity_id
_entity_poly.type
_entity_poly.pdbx_seq_one_letter_code
_entity_poly.pdbx_strand_id
1 'polypeptide(L)'
;WERVDVPGTYSQLLAEIIGTSVDQRHDQTEVLDEKAAGQDGQEPDRCIHFKGLRFLVVPVVLTLIHLLAQYVRLCREWGSSGPQIVWCAAQLLRHFNQQTQRLVLGGQAVHSQTLKKINATHLALCCQCCSLLEALVSGMTEQLLRILEEGCPSARDVILEPVGDLSKVVCEFSGHRMEIFDKLTAILRERYEYHAKRWLGSAHPEVDADAATLRKLGDAHSDVSLYPHAALEGLVKDIVAMYTVLSKSLSLDGVQKIFGKAFAEIAGKFEQRLAGGLAVDYPPYEGMEFRSLGDRLAMDIAFLQEQLGRLTLIAVPLQHLLSDLIYHIRARLPMEDPLRQLHPLTLEALQNS
;
A
#
# COMPACT_ATOMS: atom_id res chain seq x y z
N TRP A 1 14.55 1.80 -11.11
CA TRP A 1 13.91 1.83 -9.78
C TRP A 1 14.04 0.45 -9.16
N GLU A 2 15.26 0.08 -8.81
CA GLU A 2 15.58 -1.21 -8.21
C GLU A 2 16.20 -0.99 -6.84
N ARG A 3 15.90 -1.90 -5.92
CA ARG A 3 16.41 -1.85 -4.55
C ARG A 3 17.93 -1.95 -4.58
N VAL A 4 18.58 -1.19 -3.71
CA VAL A 4 20.02 -1.24 -3.50
C VAL A 4 20.33 -1.52 -2.04
N ASP A 5 21.45 -2.22 -1.80
CA ASP A 5 21.98 -2.40 -0.46
C ASP A 5 22.60 -1.09 0.04
N VAL A 6 22.53 -0.87 1.35
CA VAL A 6 22.89 0.42 1.95
C VAL A 6 24.22 0.28 2.66
N PRO A 7 25.27 1.00 2.21
CA PRO A 7 26.53 1.07 2.95
C PRO A 7 26.34 1.65 4.36
N GLY A 8 27.08 1.12 5.35
CA GLY A 8 26.98 1.59 6.75
C GLY A 8 27.31 3.07 6.96
N THR A 9 28.02 3.70 6.02
CA THR A 9 28.33 5.14 6.01
C THR A 9 27.08 6.02 5.94
N TYR A 10 25.96 5.53 5.40
CA TYR A 10 24.72 6.30 5.29
C TYR A 10 24.10 6.62 6.65
N SER A 11 24.29 5.78 7.67
CA SER A 11 23.82 6.09 9.02
C SER A 11 24.50 7.33 9.60
N GLN A 12 25.78 7.54 9.29
CA GLN A 12 26.54 8.72 9.72
C GLN A 12 26.07 9.96 8.95
N LEU A 13 25.84 9.84 7.64
CA LEU A 13 25.32 10.93 6.82
C LEU A 13 23.92 11.39 7.28
N LEU A 14 23.04 10.46 7.60
CA LEU A 14 21.71 10.78 8.11
C LEU A 14 21.79 11.52 9.46
N ALA A 15 22.65 11.06 10.37
CA ALA A 15 22.88 11.70 11.65
C ALA A 15 23.46 13.12 11.49
N GLU A 16 24.36 13.30 10.53
CA GLU A 16 24.94 14.59 10.20
C GLU A 16 23.89 15.58 9.68
N ILE A 17 23.01 15.13 8.76
CA ILE A 17 21.96 15.95 8.15
C ILE A 17 21.01 16.50 9.22
N ILE A 18 20.65 15.69 10.22
CA ILE A 18 19.72 16.09 11.29
C ILE A 18 20.42 16.67 12.53
N GLY A 19 21.76 16.73 12.54
CA GLY A 19 22.53 17.32 13.64
C GLY A 19 22.57 16.48 14.93
N THR A 20 22.28 15.19 14.88
CA THR A 20 22.45 14.29 16.03
C THR A 20 23.91 13.83 16.11
N SER A 21 24.62 14.14 17.19
CA SER A 21 25.94 13.56 17.43
C SER A 21 25.85 12.04 17.56
N VAL A 22 26.82 11.33 16.97
CA VAL A 22 26.93 9.85 17.04
C VAL A 22 27.00 9.34 18.51
N ASP A 23 27.37 10.21 19.46
CA ASP A 23 27.57 9.88 20.88
C ASP A 23 26.30 9.71 21.75
N GLN A 24 25.08 9.98 21.26
CA GLN A 24 23.87 9.81 22.08
C GLN A 24 23.25 8.39 22.02
N ARG A 25 23.97 7.39 21.49
CA ARG A 25 23.46 6.00 21.42
C ARG A 25 23.71 5.17 22.68
N HIS A 26 24.39 5.68 23.71
CA HIS A 26 24.73 4.86 24.87
C HIS A 26 23.82 4.97 26.09
N ASP A 27 22.78 5.80 26.11
CA ASP A 27 22.11 6.09 27.39
C ASP A 27 20.64 5.71 27.53
N GLN A 28 19.97 5.13 26.53
CA GLN A 28 18.58 4.66 26.71
C GLN A 28 18.21 3.45 25.83
N THR A 29 18.94 2.32 25.93
CA THR A 29 18.36 0.99 25.66
C THR A 29 19.18 -0.12 26.35
N GLU A 30 19.35 -0.03 27.68
CA GLU A 30 19.57 -1.26 28.45
C GLU A 30 18.19 -1.82 28.80
N VAL A 31 17.79 -2.87 28.08
CA VAL A 31 17.10 -4.08 28.55
C VAL A 31 16.55 -4.82 27.31
N LEU A 32 17.07 -6.04 27.12
CA LEU A 32 16.74 -7.10 26.14
C LEU A 32 17.48 -7.07 24.79
N ASP A 33 18.72 -7.59 24.76
CA ASP A 33 19.00 -8.94 24.23
C ASP A 33 20.51 -9.21 24.29
N GLU A 34 20.96 -9.91 25.34
CA GLU A 34 22.26 -10.58 25.32
C GLU A 34 22.16 -11.82 24.43
N LYS A 35 22.61 -11.71 23.17
CA LYS A 35 23.35 -12.78 22.49
C LYS A 35 24.05 -12.29 21.23
N ALA A 36 25.32 -12.68 21.15
CA ALA A 36 26.24 -12.65 19.99
C ALA A 36 27.14 -11.41 19.85
N ALA A 37 28.19 -11.37 20.70
CA ALA A 37 29.47 -10.80 20.31
C ALA A 37 30.19 -11.79 19.37
N GLY A 38 30.55 -11.34 18.17
CA GLY A 38 31.30 -12.12 17.18
C GLY A 38 31.58 -11.35 15.88
N GLN A 39 32.70 -10.62 15.87
CA GLN A 39 33.60 -10.30 14.75
C GLN A 39 33.07 -9.68 13.43
N ASP A 40 33.53 -8.44 13.23
CA ASP A 40 33.98 -7.77 12.00
C ASP A 40 33.65 -8.41 10.64
N GLY A 41 32.82 -7.69 9.88
CA GLY A 41 32.24 -8.11 8.60
C GLY A 41 30.82 -7.57 8.47
N GLN A 42 30.66 -6.26 8.53
CA GLN A 42 29.34 -5.62 8.48
C GLN A 42 28.74 -5.82 7.08
N GLU A 43 27.99 -6.90 6.90
CA GLU A 43 27.16 -7.10 5.71
C GLU A 43 26.31 -5.84 5.50
N PRO A 44 26.20 -5.34 4.26
CA PRO A 44 25.43 -4.13 4.01
C PRO A 44 23.98 -4.39 4.41
N ASP A 45 23.47 -3.57 5.32
CA ASP A 45 22.06 -3.61 5.67
C ASP A 45 21.27 -3.28 4.41
N ARG A 46 20.28 -4.11 4.09
CA ARG A 46 19.53 -3.98 2.84
C ARG A 46 18.51 -2.83 2.89
N CYS A 47 18.55 -2.00 3.93
CA CYS A 47 17.63 -0.89 4.19
C CYS A 47 18.27 0.24 5.00
N ILE A 48 17.67 1.43 4.90
CA ILE A 48 17.97 2.58 5.75
C ILE A 48 17.12 2.51 7.01
N HIS A 49 17.74 2.67 8.17
CA HIS A 49 17.04 2.89 9.43
C HIS A 49 17.06 4.38 9.79
N PHE A 50 15.89 5.00 9.92
CA PHE A 50 15.77 6.43 10.26
C PHE A 50 14.59 6.66 11.20
N LYS A 51 14.83 7.31 12.34
CA LYS A 51 13.84 7.56 13.41
C LYS A 51 13.06 6.29 13.83
N GLY A 52 13.76 5.16 13.98
CA GLY A 52 13.15 3.87 14.35
C GLY A 52 12.36 3.18 13.23
N LEU A 53 12.25 3.78 12.05
CA LEU A 53 11.59 3.21 10.89
C LEU A 53 12.58 2.63 9.88
N ARG A 54 12.14 1.61 9.15
CA ARG A 54 12.93 0.91 8.13
C ARG A 54 12.47 1.33 6.73
N PHE A 55 13.44 1.72 5.89
CA PHE A 55 13.22 2.19 4.53
C PHE A 55 14.01 1.38 3.49
N LEU A 56 13.31 0.90 2.46
CA LEU A 56 13.85 0.36 1.22
C LEU A 56 14.10 1.52 0.26
N VAL A 57 15.29 1.57 -0.33
CA VAL A 57 15.72 2.70 -1.16
C VAL A 57 16.31 2.26 -2.50
N VAL A 58 16.43 3.25 -3.39
CA VAL A 58 17.05 3.12 -4.71
C VAL A 58 18.34 3.95 -4.78
N PRO A 59 19.28 3.64 -5.69
CA PRO A 59 20.57 4.33 -5.79
C PRO A 59 20.47 5.86 -5.92
N VAL A 60 19.48 6.37 -6.65
CA VAL A 60 19.34 7.84 -6.82
C VAL A 60 18.98 8.55 -5.51
N VAL A 61 18.27 7.89 -4.59
CA VAL A 61 17.95 8.44 -3.27
C VAL A 61 19.20 8.44 -2.38
N LEU A 62 20.03 7.42 -2.50
CA LEU A 62 21.34 7.37 -1.85
C LEU A 62 22.26 8.51 -2.33
N THR A 63 22.27 8.83 -3.61
CA THR A 63 22.99 10.01 -4.14
C THR A 63 22.38 11.31 -3.61
N LEU A 64 21.05 11.41 -3.55
CA LEU A 64 20.38 12.60 -3.03
C LEU A 64 20.71 12.85 -1.56
N ILE A 65 20.76 11.81 -0.71
CA ILE A 65 21.18 11.93 0.70
C ILE A 65 22.61 12.49 0.80
N HIS A 66 23.54 12.02 -0.05
CA HIS A 66 24.90 12.56 -0.09
C HIS A 66 24.92 14.05 -0.42
N LEU A 67 24.15 14.45 -1.45
CA LEU A 67 24.05 15.86 -1.84
C LEU A 67 23.48 16.69 -0.70
N LEU A 68 22.42 16.24 -0.03
CA LEU A 68 21.83 16.93 1.12
C LEU A 68 22.82 17.11 2.27
N ALA A 69 23.63 16.09 2.59
CA ALA A 69 24.69 16.23 3.59
C ALA A 69 25.71 17.31 3.19
N GLN A 70 26.08 17.39 1.91
CA GLN A 70 26.95 18.46 1.40
C GLN A 70 26.31 19.84 1.54
N TYR A 71 25.00 19.99 1.26
CA TYR A 71 24.29 21.25 1.48
C TYR A 71 24.33 21.68 2.96
N VAL A 72 24.12 20.75 3.90
CA VAL A 72 24.23 21.04 5.34
C VAL A 72 25.64 21.48 5.73
N ARG A 73 26.69 20.82 5.22
CA ARG A 73 28.09 21.23 5.43
C ARG A 73 28.37 22.63 4.88
N LEU A 74 27.94 22.90 3.64
CA LEU A 74 28.10 24.21 3.02
C LEU A 74 27.41 25.32 3.83
N CYS A 75 26.24 25.07 4.40
CA CYS A 75 25.58 26.03 5.30
C CYS A 75 26.41 26.31 6.56
N ARG A 76 27.11 25.30 7.12
CA ARG A 76 27.98 25.49 8.30
C ARG A 76 29.24 26.26 7.96
N GLU A 77 29.84 25.98 6.81
CA GLU A 77 31.10 26.62 6.39
C GLU A 77 30.88 28.06 5.90
N TRP A 78 29.79 28.32 5.16
CA TRP A 78 29.51 29.59 4.51
C TRP A 78 28.20 30.22 5.00
N GLY A 79 28.17 30.58 6.29
CA GLY A 79 26.98 31.10 6.96
C GLY A 79 26.32 32.32 6.27
N SER A 80 27.11 33.22 5.66
CA SER A 80 26.58 34.40 4.95
C SER A 80 25.73 34.05 3.72
N SER A 81 25.98 32.89 3.10
CA SER A 81 25.23 32.39 1.94
C SER A 81 24.23 31.30 2.31
N GLY A 82 24.07 31.03 3.61
CA GLY A 82 23.21 29.97 4.14
C GLY A 82 21.78 29.98 3.57
N PRO A 83 21.04 31.11 3.56
CA PRO A 83 19.70 31.18 2.99
C PRO A 83 19.63 30.74 1.51
N GLN A 84 20.60 31.17 0.69
CA GLN A 84 20.69 30.78 -0.71
C GLN A 84 21.01 29.28 -0.88
N ILE A 85 21.86 28.73 -0.03
CA ILE A 85 22.22 27.29 -0.03
C ILE A 85 20.98 26.45 0.33
N VAL A 86 20.21 26.86 1.34
CA VAL A 86 18.95 26.20 1.73
C VAL A 86 17.92 26.26 0.60
N TRP A 87 17.77 27.41 -0.05
CA TRP A 87 16.90 27.54 -1.21
C TRP A 87 17.30 26.58 -2.34
N CYS A 88 18.60 26.48 -2.66
CA CYS A 88 19.11 25.53 -3.66
C CYS A 88 18.80 24.07 -3.29
N ALA A 89 18.93 23.69 -2.02
CA ALA A 89 18.57 22.36 -1.54
C ALA A 89 17.07 22.08 -1.73
N ALA A 90 16.21 23.06 -1.43
CA ALA A 90 14.78 22.96 -1.66
C ALA A 90 14.45 22.76 -3.16
N GLN A 91 15.11 23.51 -4.06
CA GLN A 91 14.92 23.36 -5.51
C GLN A 91 15.36 21.98 -6.02
N LEU A 92 16.50 21.47 -5.52
CA LEU A 92 16.96 20.11 -5.86
C LEU A 92 15.91 19.06 -5.47
N LEU A 93 15.34 19.18 -4.27
CA LEU A 93 14.32 18.26 -3.77
C LEU A 93 13.03 18.33 -4.61
N ARG A 94 12.55 19.53 -4.96
CA ARG A 94 11.39 19.70 -5.85
C ARG A 94 11.63 19.09 -7.21
N HIS A 95 12.81 19.35 -7.79
CA HIS A 95 13.19 18.78 -9.07
C HIS A 95 13.17 17.26 -9.03
N PHE A 96 13.79 16.66 -8.01
CA PHE A 96 13.77 15.22 -7.81
C PHE A 96 12.34 14.67 -7.69
N ASN A 97 11.49 15.32 -6.88
CA ASN A 97 10.10 14.89 -6.68
C ASN A 97 9.30 14.92 -7.99
N GLN A 98 9.36 16.03 -8.72
CA GLN A 98 8.66 16.22 -10.00
C GLN A 98 9.15 15.26 -11.09
N GLN A 99 10.45 14.99 -11.17
CA GLN A 99 11.00 14.01 -12.10
C GLN A 99 10.53 12.60 -11.74
N THR A 100 10.55 12.25 -10.46
CA THR A 100 10.08 10.95 -9.97
C THR A 100 8.61 10.75 -10.28
N GLN A 101 7.76 11.75 -10.02
CA GLN A 101 6.34 11.71 -10.32
C GLN A 101 6.07 11.51 -11.82
N ARG A 102 6.78 12.23 -12.70
CA ARG A 102 6.68 12.06 -14.16
C ARG A 102 7.09 10.66 -14.62
N LEU A 103 8.17 10.12 -14.06
CA LEU A 103 8.67 8.79 -14.41
C LEU A 103 7.74 7.66 -13.92
N VAL A 104 7.26 7.77 -12.67
CA VAL A 104 6.54 6.70 -11.97
C VAL A 104 5.02 6.77 -12.19
N LEU A 105 4.42 7.96 -12.08
CA LEU A 105 2.97 8.15 -12.28
C LEU A 105 2.63 8.62 -13.70
N GLY A 106 3.44 9.52 -14.27
CA GLY A 106 3.27 10.04 -15.63
C GLY A 106 3.62 9.04 -16.74
N GLY A 107 4.05 7.82 -16.38
CA GLY A 107 4.39 6.75 -17.31
C GLY A 107 5.61 7.04 -18.18
N GLN A 108 6.37 8.13 -17.94
CA GLN A 108 7.50 8.50 -18.79
C GLN A 108 8.58 7.42 -18.80
N ALA A 109 8.76 6.67 -17.70
CA ALA A 109 9.70 5.55 -17.66
C ALA A 109 9.34 4.41 -18.64
N VAL A 110 8.05 4.25 -18.98
CA VAL A 110 7.59 3.27 -19.97
C VAL A 110 7.74 3.83 -21.38
N HIS A 111 7.36 5.10 -21.58
CA HIS A 111 7.48 5.78 -22.88
C HIS A 111 8.93 5.92 -23.34
N SER A 112 9.87 6.18 -22.41
CA SER A 112 11.31 6.25 -22.68
C SER A 112 11.97 4.87 -22.86
N GLN A 113 11.18 3.79 -22.88
CA GLN A 113 11.63 2.40 -22.97
C GLN A 113 12.60 1.97 -21.85
N THR A 114 12.69 2.74 -20.77
CA THR A 114 13.54 2.43 -19.61
C THR A 114 12.98 1.27 -18.81
N LEU A 115 11.65 1.08 -18.82
CA LEU A 115 10.96 -0.05 -18.19
C LEU A 115 9.86 -0.61 -19.12
N LYS A 116 9.73 -1.94 -19.15
CA LYS A 116 8.63 -2.60 -19.88
C LYS A 116 7.25 -2.30 -19.28
N LYS A 117 7.16 -2.20 -17.95
CA LYS A 117 5.93 -1.85 -17.22
C LYS A 117 6.27 -1.29 -15.83
N ILE A 118 5.39 -0.46 -15.30
CA ILE A 118 5.40 -0.05 -13.89
C ILE A 118 4.50 -1.02 -13.12
N ASN A 119 5.04 -1.63 -12.06
CA ASN A 119 4.33 -2.61 -11.22
C ASN A 119 4.14 -2.08 -9.79
N ALA A 120 3.39 -2.83 -8.98
CA ALA A 120 3.16 -2.47 -7.57
C ALA A 120 4.47 -2.33 -6.76
N THR A 121 5.52 -3.09 -7.11
CA THR A 121 6.82 -3.03 -6.43
C THR A 121 7.51 -1.69 -6.68
N HIS A 122 7.51 -1.19 -7.92
CA HIS A 122 8.07 0.14 -8.23
C HIS A 122 7.31 1.25 -7.50
N LEU A 123 5.98 1.17 -7.46
CA LEU A 123 5.13 2.14 -6.75
C LEU A 123 5.40 2.13 -5.25
N ALA A 124 5.45 0.94 -4.63
CA ALA A 124 5.72 0.79 -3.21
C ALA A 124 7.12 1.30 -2.84
N LEU A 125 8.13 1.01 -3.66
CA LEU A 125 9.49 1.49 -3.44
C LEU A 125 9.61 3.02 -3.64
N CYS A 126 8.89 3.59 -4.60
CA CYS A 126 8.79 5.03 -4.76
C CYS A 126 8.15 5.68 -3.53
N CYS A 127 7.04 5.14 -3.04
CA CYS A 127 6.37 5.64 -1.83
C CYS A 127 7.29 5.58 -0.60
N GLN A 128 8.04 4.49 -0.43
CA GLN A 128 9.07 4.33 0.60
C GLN A 128 10.15 5.43 0.52
N CYS A 129 10.67 5.68 -0.68
CA CYS A 129 11.66 6.73 -0.91
C CYS A 129 11.10 8.12 -0.60
N CYS A 130 9.88 8.43 -1.03
CA CYS A 130 9.21 9.68 -0.71
C CYS A 130 9.00 9.83 0.80
N SER A 131 8.59 8.77 1.51
CA SER A 131 8.40 8.80 2.96
C SER A 131 9.71 9.00 3.73
N LEU A 132 10.82 8.42 3.26
CA LEU A 132 12.14 8.67 3.84
C LEU A 132 12.54 10.14 3.64
N LEU A 133 12.39 10.66 2.43
CA LEU A 133 12.75 12.05 2.10
C LEU A 133 11.88 13.05 2.86
N GLU A 134 10.58 12.78 3.03
CA GLU A 134 9.69 13.56 3.89
C GLU A 134 10.25 13.67 5.31
N ALA A 135 10.55 12.54 5.95
CA ALA A 135 11.07 12.50 7.32
C ALA A 135 12.47 13.13 7.45
N LEU A 136 13.33 12.90 6.45
CA LEU A 136 14.69 13.44 6.41
C LEU A 136 14.67 14.96 6.24
N VAL A 137 13.86 15.49 5.32
CA VAL A 137 13.74 16.93 5.07
C VAL A 137 13.17 17.63 6.29
N SER A 138 12.19 17.06 7.00
CA SER A 138 11.72 17.63 8.28
C SER A 138 12.85 17.75 9.30
N GLY A 139 13.64 16.70 9.51
CA GLY A 139 14.78 16.75 10.44
C GLY A 139 15.90 17.69 9.98
N MET A 140 16.17 17.74 8.67
CA MET A 140 17.12 18.66 8.07
C MET A 140 16.70 20.12 8.26
N THR A 141 15.39 20.41 8.17
CA THR A 141 14.84 21.77 8.33
C THR A 141 15.13 22.32 9.72
N GLU A 142 14.94 21.52 10.77
CA GLU A 142 15.28 21.89 12.15
C GLU A 142 16.78 22.20 12.30
N GLN A 143 17.64 21.34 11.75
CA GLN A 143 19.09 21.52 11.84
C GLN A 143 19.59 22.72 11.03
N LEU A 144 19.04 22.96 9.84
CA LEU A 144 19.40 24.11 9.01
C LEU A 144 18.97 25.42 9.66
N LEU A 145 17.76 25.46 10.25
CA LEU A 145 17.30 26.63 11.01
C LEU A 145 18.30 26.98 12.12
N ARG A 146 18.74 25.98 12.90
CA ARG A 146 19.73 26.18 13.97
C ARG A 146 21.06 26.73 13.44
N ILE A 147 21.60 26.16 12.37
CA ILE A 147 22.85 26.62 11.74
C ILE A 147 22.73 28.09 11.28
N LEU A 148 21.60 28.45 10.67
CA LEU A 148 21.38 29.80 10.15
C LEU A 148 21.21 30.84 11.27
N GLU A 149 20.52 30.48 12.35
CA GLU A 149 20.35 31.36 13.53
C GLU A 149 21.68 31.61 14.25
N GLU A 150 22.54 30.58 14.36
CA GLU A 150 23.90 30.72 14.90
C GLU A 150 24.79 31.60 14.01
N GLY A 151 24.68 31.48 12.68
CA GLY A 151 25.51 32.21 11.73
C GLY A 151 25.08 33.65 11.44
N CYS A 152 23.79 33.98 11.54
CA CYS A 152 23.26 35.31 11.23
C CYS A 152 22.02 35.70 12.08
N PRO A 153 22.19 36.00 13.37
CA PRO A 153 21.08 36.21 14.31
C PRO A 153 20.19 37.43 14.02
N SER A 154 20.66 38.38 13.19
CA SER A 154 19.93 39.60 12.83
C SER A 154 19.10 39.50 11.54
N ALA A 155 19.14 38.37 10.82
CA ALA A 155 18.51 38.20 9.50
C ALA A 155 17.33 37.22 9.49
N ARG A 156 16.51 37.23 10.56
CA ARG A 156 15.43 36.24 10.77
C ARG A 156 14.47 36.13 9.58
N ASP A 157 14.00 37.25 9.03
CA ASP A 157 13.03 37.23 7.92
C ASP A 157 13.62 36.62 6.64
N VAL A 158 14.92 36.82 6.40
CA VAL A 158 15.65 36.25 5.25
C VAL A 158 15.88 34.73 5.42
N ILE A 159 15.92 34.23 6.66
CA ILE A 159 16.09 32.82 7.00
C ILE A 159 14.76 32.06 6.89
N LEU A 160 13.66 32.68 7.34
CA LEU A 160 12.37 32.00 7.46
C LEU A 160 11.76 31.59 6.10
N GLU A 161 11.97 32.38 5.04
CA GLU A 161 11.41 32.06 3.72
C GLU A 161 12.00 30.76 3.12
N PRO A 162 13.33 30.60 2.97
CA PRO A 162 13.93 29.35 2.47
C PRO A 162 13.63 28.13 3.34
N VAL A 163 13.57 28.31 4.67
CA VAL A 163 13.20 27.25 5.61
C VAL A 163 11.73 26.84 5.41
N GLY A 164 10.84 27.81 5.22
CA GLY A 164 9.43 27.56 4.90
C GLY A 164 9.24 26.83 3.56
N ASP A 165 10.13 27.03 2.59
CA ASP A 165 10.14 26.29 1.34
C ASP A 165 10.46 24.80 1.51
N LEU A 166 11.31 24.42 2.48
CA LEU A 166 11.52 23.00 2.82
C LEU A 166 10.24 22.37 3.40
N SER A 167 9.49 23.09 4.22
CA SER A 167 8.19 22.62 4.71
C SER A 167 7.19 22.39 3.57
N LYS A 168 7.20 23.25 2.54
CA LYS A 168 6.39 23.02 1.33
C LYS A 168 6.84 21.76 0.59
N VAL A 169 8.14 21.53 0.47
CA VAL A 169 8.71 20.31 -0.14
C VAL A 169 8.24 19.05 0.59
N VAL A 170 8.20 19.06 1.92
CA VAL A 170 7.65 17.96 2.74
C VAL A 170 6.19 17.68 2.34
N CYS A 171 5.36 18.72 2.25
CA CYS A 171 3.97 18.60 1.80
C CYS A 171 3.88 18.04 0.36
N GLU A 172 4.76 18.45 -0.55
CA GLU A 172 4.80 17.95 -1.93
C GLU A 172 5.15 16.45 -2.00
N PHE A 173 6.08 15.96 -1.17
CA PHE A 173 6.37 14.53 -1.07
C PHE A 173 5.19 13.74 -0.49
N SER A 174 4.53 14.31 0.53
CA SER A 174 3.32 13.72 1.12
C SER A 174 2.19 13.61 0.08
N GLY A 175 1.95 14.67 -0.69
CA GLY A 175 0.98 14.67 -1.78
C GLY A 175 1.29 13.62 -2.85
N HIS A 176 2.54 13.52 -3.29
CA HIS A 176 2.97 12.50 -4.24
C HIS A 176 2.73 11.07 -3.71
N ARG A 177 2.97 10.80 -2.42
CA ARG A 177 2.64 9.50 -1.83
C ARG A 177 1.14 9.18 -1.92
N MET A 178 0.27 10.17 -1.70
CA MET A 178 -1.18 9.96 -1.81
C MET A 178 -1.59 9.65 -3.25
N GLU A 179 -0.99 10.31 -4.25
CA GLU A 179 -1.21 9.95 -5.66
C GLU A 179 -0.74 8.52 -5.98
N ILE A 180 0.35 8.06 -5.38
CA ILE A 180 0.80 6.66 -5.50
C ILE A 180 -0.23 5.70 -4.88
N PHE A 181 -0.79 6.03 -3.72
CA PHE A 181 -1.84 5.23 -3.09
C PHE A 181 -3.09 5.14 -3.98
N ASP A 182 -3.48 6.25 -4.60
CA ASP A 182 -4.59 6.30 -5.55
C ASP A 182 -4.30 5.45 -6.80
N LYS A 183 -3.06 5.46 -7.29
CA LYS A 183 -2.66 4.61 -8.42
C LYS A 183 -2.68 3.12 -8.07
N LEU A 184 -2.20 2.73 -6.88
CA LEU A 184 -2.26 1.35 -6.39
C LEU A 184 -3.71 0.87 -6.23
N THR A 185 -4.57 1.74 -5.68
CA THR A 185 -6.01 1.50 -5.55
C THR A 185 -6.65 1.28 -6.92
N ALA A 186 -6.38 2.16 -7.89
CA ALA A 186 -6.89 2.04 -9.25
C ALA A 186 -6.45 0.75 -9.93
N ILE A 187 -5.19 0.32 -9.74
CA ILE A 187 -4.69 -0.95 -10.28
C ILE A 187 -5.49 -2.12 -9.72
N LEU A 188 -5.77 -2.15 -8.41
CA LEU A 188 -6.53 -3.25 -7.81
C LEU A 188 -7.98 -3.26 -8.30
N ARG A 189 -8.62 -2.08 -8.42
CA ARG A 189 -9.94 -1.94 -9.02
C ARG A 189 -9.99 -2.44 -10.47
N GLU A 190 -8.99 -2.13 -11.28
CA GLU A 190 -8.88 -2.63 -12.66
C GLU A 190 -8.76 -4.16 -12.72
N ARG A 191 -8.00 -4.77 -11.78
CA ARG A 191 -7.91 -6.24 -11.65
C ARG A 191 -9.26 -6.84 -11.29
N TYR A 192 -9.96 -6.23 -10.34
CA TYR A 192 -11.33 -6.62 -10.02
C TYR A 192 -12.25 -6.52 -11.24
N GLU A 193 -12.29 -5.39 -11.93
CA GLU A 193 -13.17 -5.21 -13.09
C GLU A 193 -12.89 -6.22 -14.21
N TYR A 194 -11.63 -6.63 -14.39
CA TYR A 194 -11.24 -7.68 -15.32
C TYR A 194 -11.86 -9.03 -14.94
N HIS A 195 -11.70 -9.48 -13.70
CA HIS A 195 -12.25 -10.76 -13.22
C HIS A 195 -13.78 -10.72 -13.08
N ALA A 196 -14.34 -9.58 -12.67
CA ALA A 196 -15.77 -9.35 -12.48
C ALA A 196 -16.57 -9.49 -13.78
N LYS A 197 -15.97 -9.20 -14.94
CA LYS A 197 -16.62 -9.44 -16.25
C LYS A 197 -16.95 -10.92 -16.46
N ARG A 198 -16.05 -11.81 -16.04
CA ARG A 198 -16.27 -13.26 -16.12
C ARG A 198 -17.14 -13.71 -14.95
N TRP A 199 -16.77 -13.33 -13.72
CA TRP A 199 -17.49 -13.73 -12.51
C TRP A 199 -19.00 -13.44 -12.58
N LEU A 200 -19.38 -12.23 -13.01
CA LEU A 200 -20.78 -11.78 -13.03
C LEU A 200 -21.42 -11.83 -14.42
N GLY A 201 -20.70 -12.34 -15.42
CA GLY A 201 -21.14 -12.39 -16.81
C GLY A 201 -21.08 -13.78 -17.44
N SER A 202 -20.63 -14.79 -16.70
CA SER A 202 -20.74 -16.20 -17.08
C SER A 202 -21.43 -16.99 -15.99
N ALA A 203 -22.04 -18.12 -16.37
CA ALA A 203 -22.70 -18.99 -15.40
C ALA A 203 -21.68 -19.65 -14.45
N HIS A 204 -22.12 -19.89 -13.22
CA HIS A 204 -21.36 -20.68 -12.25
C HIS A 204 -21.18 -22.13 -12.75
N PRO A 205 -20.10 -22.80 -12.34
CA PRO A 205 -19.90 -24.22 -12.64
C PRO A 205 -21.10 -25.07 -12.18
N GLU A 206 -21.42 -26.11 -12.95
CA GLU A 206 -22.40 -27.11 -12.52
C GLU A 206 -21.93 -27.76 -11.22
N VAL A 207 -22.88 -27.95 -10.29
CA VAL A 207 -22.61 -28.64 -9.02
C VAL A 207 -23.40 -29.93 -9.01
N ASP A 208 -22.68 -31.03 -8.82
CA ASP A 208 -23.25 -32.37 -8.74
C ASP A 208 -24.35 -32.43 -7.67
N ALA A 209 -25.48 -33.06 -8.01
CA ALA A 209 -26.68 -33.18 -7.17
C ALA A 209 -26.36 -33.73 -5.79
N ASP A 210 -25.44 -34.70 -5.74
CA ASP A 210 -25.06 -35.41 -4.52
C ASP A 210 -24.04 -34.64 -3.65
N ALA A 211 -23.44 -33.57 -4.18
CA ALA A 211 -22.44 -32.76 -3.50
C ALA A 211 -22.97 -31.41 -3.00
N ALA A 212 -24.16 -31.00 -3.46
CA ALA A 212 -24.77 -29.70 -3.15
C ALA A 212 -25.50 -29.66 -1.79
N THR A 213 -25.00 -30.39 -0.80
CA THR A 213 -25.48 -30.27 0.56
C THR A 213 -24.60 -29.33 1.35
N LEU A 214 -25.12 -28.15 1.67
CA LEU A 214 -24.81 -27.42 2.92
C LEU A 214 -25.28 -28.20 4.18
N ARG A 215 -25.69 -29.46 4.02
CA ARG A 215 -26.18 -30.38 5.03
C ARG A 215 -25.06 -31.01 5.87
N LYS A 216 -24.11 -30.18 6.31
CA LYS A 216 -23.31 -30.42 7.54
C LYS A 216 -22.92 -29.12 8.26
N LEU A 217 -23.72 -28.06 8.17
CA LEU A 217 -23.59 -26.86 9.02
C LEU A 217 -23.79 -27.11 10.53
N GLY A 218 -24.06 -28.35 10.96
CA GLY A 218 -24.16 -28.76 12.37
C GLY A 218 -23.12 -29.79 12.81
N ASP A 219 -22.22 -30.23 11.93
CA ASP A 219 -21.22 -31.26 12.24
C ASP A 219 -19.82 -30.63 12.16
N ALA A 220 -19.21 -30.39 13.32
CA ALA A 220 -18.00 -29.57 13.48
C ALA A 220 -16.71 -30.10 12.81
N HIS A 221 -16.80 -31.12 11.95
CA HIS A 221 -15.65 -31.85 11.39
C HIS A 221 -15.78 -32.22 9.89
N SER A 222 -16.74 -31.68 9.14
CA SER A 222 -16.75 -31.86 7.68
C SER A 222 -16.30 -30.59 6.96
N ASP A 223 -15.24 -30.70 6.17
CA ASP A 223 -14.83 -29.67 5.22
C ASP A 223 -16.02 -29.28 4.33
N VAL A 224 -16.47 -28.04 4.46
CA VAL A 224 -17.49 -27.47 3.57
C VAL A 224 -16.83 -27.31 2.21
N SER A 225 -17.20 -28.15 1.24
CA SER A 225 -16.70 -28.02 -0.12
C SER A 225 -17.35 -26.79 -0.77
N LEU A 226 -16.62 -25.68 -0.82
CA LEU A 226 -17.04 -24.49 -1.57
C LEU A 226 -16.93 -24.77 -3.07
N TYR A 227 -17.88 -24.25 -3.84
CA TYR A 227 -17.89 -24.32 -5.31
C TYR A 227 -17.81 -22.90 -5.89
N PRO A 228 -16.66 -22.22 -5.75
CA PRO A 228 -16.52 -20.84 -6.20
C PRO A 228 -16.49 -20.74 -7.72
N HIS A 229 -16.86 -19.58 -8.24
CA HIS A 229 -16.66 -19.27 -9.64
C HIS A 229 -15.16 -19.22 -9.97
N ALA A 230 -14.75 -19.89 -11.06
CA ALA A 230 -13.35 -19.96 -11.51
C ALA A 230 -12.65 -18.59 -11.76
N ALA A 231 -13.39 -17.49 -11.85
CA ALA A 231 -12.83 -16.15 -12.03
C ALA A 231 -12.22 -15.60 -10.73
N LEU A 232 -12.70 -16.08 -9.57
CA LEU A 232 -12.28 -15.60 -8.26
C LEU A 232 -10.87 -16.05 -7.90
N GLU A 233 -10.42 -17.21 -8.40
CA GLU A 233 -9.03 -17.63 -8.19
C GLU A 233 -8.03 -16.60 -8.76
N GLY A 234 -8.34 -16.05 -9.94
CA GLY A 234 -7.52 -15.01 -10.57
C GLY A 234 -7.51 -13.73 -9.73
N LEU A 235 -8.67 -13.33 -9.21
CA LEU A 235 -8.79 -12.16 -8.34
C LEU A 235 -8.02 -12.33 -7.03
N VAL A 236 -8.17 -13.49 -6.37
CA VAL A 236 -7.43 -13.83 -5.14
C VAL A 236 -5.93 -13.78 -5.40
N LYS A 237 -5.45 -14.38 -6.51
CA LYS A 237 -4.03 -14.34 -6.88
C LYS A 237 -3.53 -12.90 -7.04
N ASP A 238 -4.29 -12.03 -7.72
CA ASP A 238 -3.93 -10.62 -7.91
C ASP A 238 -3.93 -9.83 -6.58
N ILE A 239 -4.92 -10.05 -5.71
CA ILE A 239 -5.00 -9.44 -4.37
C ILE A 239 -3.81 -9.88 -3.51
N VAL A 240 -3.54 -11.19 -3.43
CA VAL A 240 -2.43 -11.77 -2.66
C VAL A 240 -1.08 -11.28 -3.18
N ALA A 241 -0.91 -11.18 -4.50
CA ALA A 241 0.30 -10.66 -5.11
C ALA A 241 0.53 -9.19 -4.72
N MET A 242 -0.51 -8.35 -4.80
CA MET A 242 -0.41 -6.95 -4.36
C MET A 242 -0.12 -6.87 -2.85
N TYR A 243 -0.86 -7.61 -2.03
CA TYR A 243 -0.65 -7.67 -0.58
C TYR A 243 0.79 -8.05 -0.23
N THR A 244 1.35 -9.06 -0.89
CA THR A 244 2.72 -9.55 -0.63
C THR A 244 3.76 -8.46 -0.91
N VAL A 245 3.54 -7.63 -1.93
CA VAL A 245 4.43 -6.52 -2.25
C VAL A 245 4.28 -5.39 -1.24
N LEU A 246 3.04 -4.99 -0.94
CA LEU A 246 2.76 -3.84 -0.08
C LEU A 246 3.09 -4.13 1.40
N SER A 247 2.78 -5.31 1.91
CA SER A 247 3.10 -5.71 3.30
C SER A 247 4.59 -5.71 3.62
N LYS A 248 5.45 -5.96 2.62
CA LYS A 248 6.91 -5.91 2.76
C LYS A 248 7.48 -4.49 2.66
N SER A 249 6.69 -3.56 2.14
CA SER A 249 7.17 -2.27 1.66
C SER A 249 6.41 -1.08 2.21
N LEU A 250 5.30 -1.22 2.92
CA LEU A 250 4.53 -0.10 3.46
C LEU A 250 4.17 -0.38 4.92
N SER A 251 3.85 0.67 5.66
CA SER A 251 3.32 0.55 7.02
C SER A 251 1.93 -0.09 7.02
N LEU A 252 1.51 -0.62 8.19
CA LEU A 252 0.15 -1.14 8.41
C LEU A 252 -0.92 -0.13 7.92
N ASP A 253 -0.82 1.12 8.35
CA ASP A 253 -1.74 2.20 7.97
C ASP A 253 -1.76 2.42 6.44
N GLY A 254 -0.61 2.41 5.79
CA GLY A 254 -0.52 2.55 4.34
C GLY A 254 -1.22 1.41 3.60
N VAL A 255 -0.98 0.17 4.03
CA VAL A 255 -1.64 -1.02 3.45
C VAL A 255 -3.15 -0.95 3.66
N GLN A 256 -3.60 -0.64 4.88
CA GLN A 256 -5.03 -0.52 5.21
C GLN A 256 -5.73 0.57 4.42
N LYS A 257 -5.10 1.74 4.24
CA LYS A 257 -5.66 2.83 3.43
C LYS A 257 -5.84 2.44 1.97
N ILE A 258 -4.83 1.81 1.36
CA ILE A 258 -4.89 1.38 -0.05
C ILE A 258 -5.98 0.32 -0.23
N PHE A 259 -5.96 -0.74 0.57
CA PHE A 259 -6.95 -1.82 0.44
C PHE A 259 -8.35 -1.37 0.85
N GLY A 260 -8.49 -0.55 1.91
CA GLY A 260 -9.78 -0.01 2.34
C GLY A 260 -10.44 0.82 1.24
N LYS A 261 -9.70 1.74 0.62
CA LYS A 261 -10.21 2.53 -0.51
C LYS A 261 -10.53 1.64 -1.71
N ALA A 262 -9.62 0.74 -2.08
CA ALA A 262 -9.82 -0.14 -3.23
C ALA A 262 -11.04 -1.06 -3.07
N PHE A 263 -11.23 -1.62 -1.88
CA PHE A 263 -12.35 -2.48 -1.57
C PHE A 263 -13.69 -1.73 -1.54
N ALA A 264 -13.73 -0.50 -1.02
CA ALA A 264 -14.92 0.35 -1.13
C ALA A 264 -15.28 0.63 -2.61
N GLU A 265 -14.29 0.93 -3.45
CA GLU A 265 -14.51 1.12 -4.90
C GLU A 265 -14.96 -0.17 -5.60
N ILE A 266 -14.42 -1.33 -5.18
CA ILE A 266 -14.82 -2.64 -5.69
C ILE A 266 -16.27 -2.96 -5.32
N ALA A 267 -16.68 -2.71 -4.08
CA ALA A 267 -18.07 -2.89 -3.63
C ALA A 267 -19.04 -2.04 -4.46
N GLY A 268 -18.72 -0.76 -4.69
CA GLY A 268 -19.53 0.10 -5.56
C GLY A 268 -19.60 -0.40 -7.01
N LYS A 269 -18.49 -0.94 -7.55
CA LYS A 269 -18.48 -1.54 -8.89
C LYS A 269 -19.26 -2.85 -8.97
N PHE A 270 -19.25 -3.65 -7.90
CA PHE A 270 -20.09 -4.84 -7.77
C PHE A 270 -21.57 -4.46 -7.79
N GLU A 271 -21.99 -3.47 -7.00
CA GLU A 271 -23.37 -2.98 -6.98
C GLU A 271 -23.82 -2.51 -8.38
N GLN A 272 -23.00 -1.70 -9.05
CA GLN A 272 -23.30 -1.20 -10.40
C GLN A 272 -23.55 -2.34 -11.40
N ARG A 273 -22.79 -3.42 -11.30
CA ARG A 273 -22.95 -4.60 -12.18
C ARG A 273 -24.20 -5.40 -11.86
N LEU A 274 -24.52 -5.58 -10.57
CA LEU A 274 -25.78 -6.20 -10.16
C LEU A 274 -26.99 -5.41 -10.68
N ALA A 275 -26.93 -4.07 -10.61
CA ALA A 275 -28.00 -3.20 -11.08
C ALA A 275 -28.12 -3.16 -12.62
N GLY A 276 -27.02 -3.32 -13.35
CA GLY A 276 -26.98 -3.31 -14.82
C GLY A 276 -27.57 -4.56 -15.49
N GLY A 277 -28.02 -5.55 -14.71
CA GLY A 277 -28.50 -6.84 -15.20
C GLY A 277 -27.35 -7.83 -15.40
N LEU A 278 -27.44 -8.98 -14.73
CA LEU A 278 -26.51 -10.09 -14.91
C LEU A 278 -26.85 -10.79 -16.23
N ALA A 279 -25.91 -10.80 -17.18
CA ALA A 279 -26.04 -11.52 -18.43
C ALA A 279 -25.80 -13.01 -18.17
N VAL A 280 -26.80 -13.74 -17.69
CA VAL A 280 -26.68 -15.19 -17.45
C VAL A 280 -27.79 -15.94 -18.17
N ASP A 281 -27.39 -16.68 -19.20
CA ASP A 281 -28.17 -17.76 -19.79
C ASP A 281 -27.52 -19.11 -19.39
N TYR A 282 -28.10 -19.79 -18.38
CA TYR A 282 -28.01 -21.22 -17.96
C TYR A 282 -26.64 -21.85 -17.55
N PRO A 283 -26.58 -22.89 -16.66
CA PRO A 283 -27.64 -23.77 -16.13
C PRO A 283 -28.63 -23.06 -15.20
N PRO A 284 -29.83 -23.65 -14.93
CA PRO A 284 -30.79 -22.99 -14.07
C PRO A 284 -30.17 -22.92 -12.68
N TYR A 285 -30.19 -21.75 -12.07
CA TYR A 285 -30.07 -21.62 -10.63
C TYR A 285 -31.31 -22.29 -10.03
N GLU A 286 -31.31 -23.62 -9.97
CA GLU A 286 -32.49 -24.42 -9.65
C GLU A 286 -33.11 -23.91 -8.35
N GLY A 287 -34.44 -23.83 -8.27
CA GLY A 287 -35.16 -23.45 -7.04
C GLY A 287 -35.06 -24.49 -5.92
N MET A 288 -34.03 -25.35 -5.95
CA MET A 288 -33.66 -26.25 -4.88
C MET A 288 -32.77 -25.51 -3.87
N GLU A 289 -32.75 -25.98 -2.63
CA GLU A 289 -31.95 -25.36 -1.57
C GLU A 289 -30.49 -25.18 -2.00
N PHE A 290 -29.92 -24.00 -1.74
CA PHE A 290 -28.50 -23.69 -1.95
C PHE A 290 -28.02 -23.63 -3.40
N ARG A 291 -28.94 -23.56 -4.36
CA ARG A 291 -28.63 -23.52 -5.81
C ARG A 291 -29.02 -22.21 -6.49
N SER A 292 -29.60 -21.25 -5.76
CA SER A 292 -29.94 -19.94 -6.31
C SER A 292 -28.68 -19.14 -6.66
N LEU A 293 -28.81 -18.14 -7.54
CA LEU A 293 -27.73 -17.19 -7.83
C LEU A 293 -27.26 -16.45 -6.57
N GLY A 294 -28.20 -16.11 -5.67
CA GLY A 294 -27.87 -15.52 -4.37
C GLY A 294 -26.98 -16.45 -3.55
N ASP A 295 -27.32 -17.73 -3.46
CA ASP A 295 -26.52 -18.75 -2.77
C ASP A 295 -25.15 -18.95 -3.43
N ARG A 296 -25.08 -18.96 -4.76
CA ARG A 296 -23.80 -19.06 -5.49
C ARG A 296 -22.87 -17.88 -5.19
N LEU A 297 -23.39 -16.66 -5.24
CA LEU A 297 -22.62 -15.46 -4.91
C LEU A 297 -22.24 -15.42 -3.42
N ALA A 298 -23.06 -16.00 -2.53
CA ALA A 298 -22.70 -16.17 -1.13
C ALA A 298 -21.56 -17.19 -0.93
N MET A 299 -21.56 -18.31 -1.66
CA MET A 299 -20.44 -19.26 -1.65
C MET A 299 -19.14 -18.62 -2.17
N ASP A 300 -19.24 -17.79 -3.20
CA ASP A 300 -18.12 -16.99 -3.72
C ASP A 300 -17.54 -16.04 -2.66
N ILE A 301 -18.39 -15.36 -1.89
CA ILE A 301 -17.99 -14.49 -0.79
C ILE A 301 -17.32 -15.29 0.34
N ALA A 302 -17.87 -16.45 0.70
CA ALA A 302 -17.25 -17.35 1.68
C ALA A 302 -15.86 -17.81 1.21
N PHE A 303 -15.71 -18.12 -0.08
CA PHE A 303 -14.41 -18.46 -0.66
C PHE A 303 -13.42 -17.29 -0.57
N LEU A 304 -13.85 -16.07 -0.88
CA LEU A 304 -13.00 -14.88 -0.72
C LEU A 304 -12.56 -14.70 0.74
N GLN A 305 -13.46 -14.92 1.71
CA GLN A 305 -13.11 -14.89 3.14
C GLN A 305 -12.08 -15.96 3.51
N GLU A 306 -12.24 -17.20 3.06
CA GLU A 306 -11.32 -18.29 3.36
C GLU A 306 -9.91 -18.06 2.77
N GLN A 307 -9.85 -17.51 1.56
CA GLN A 307 -8.58 -17.26 0.87
C GLN A 307 -7.88 -15.99 1.37
N LEU A 308 -8.63 -14.93 1.66
CA LEU A 308 -8.08 -13.61 1.98
C LEU A 308 -8.06 -13.31 3.50
N GLY A 309 -8.83 -14.03 4.33
CA GLY A 309 -8.91 -13.80 5.78
C GLY A 309 -7.58 -14.02 6.52
N ARG A 310 -6.65 -14.75 5.89
CA ARG A 310 -5.27 -14.99 6.36
C ARG A 310 -4.40 -13.72 6.29
N LEU A 311 -4.82 -12.75 5.49
CA LEU A 311 -4.07 -11.52 5.21
C LEU A 311 -4.35 -10.49 6.31
N THR A 312 -3.71 -10.66 7.46
CA THR A 312 -4.02 -9.93 8.70
C THR A 312 -3.99 -8.40 8.57
N LEU A 313 -3.10 -7.82 7.75
CA LEU A 313 -3.02 -6.36 7.60
C LEU A 313 -4.25 -5.76 6.92
N ILE A 314 -5.04 -6.57 6.20
CA ILE A 314 -6.24 -6.13 5.49
C ILE A 314 -7.53 -6.72 6.07
N ALA A 315 -7.48 -7.32 7.26
CA ALA A 315 -8.64 -7.97 7.87
C ALA A 315 -9.86 -7.03 7.97
N VAL A 316 -9.66 -5.80 8.48
CA VAL A 316 -10.74 -4.80 8.61
C VAL A 316 -11.26 -4.34 7.23
N PRO A 317 -10.42 -3.88 6.28
CA PRO A 317 -10.85 -3.62 4.91
C PRO A 317 -11.63 -4.77 4.27
N LEU A 318 -11.16 -6.01 4.43
CA LEU A 318 -11.77 -7.20 3.85
C LEU A 318 -13.15 -7.44 4.46
N GLN A 319 -13.30 -7.33 5.77
CA GLN A 319 -14.59 -7.48 6.44
C GLN A 319 -15.62 -6.47 5.91
N HIS A 320 -15.23 -5.20 5.73
CA HIS A 320 -16.10 -4.20 5.12
C HIS A 320 -16.49 -4.58 3.69
N LEU A 321 -15.53 -5.02 2.86
CA LEU A 321 -15.82 -5.50 1.50
C LEU A 321 -16.89 -6.58 1.50
N LEU A 322 -16.67 -7.65 2.27
CA LEU A 322 -17.56 -8.80 2.27
C LEU A 322 -18.96 -8.43 2.79
N SER A 323 -19.02 -7.58 3.80
CA SER A 323 -20.27 -7.04 4.34
C SER A 323 -21.04 -6.24 3.28
N ASP A 324 -20.35 -5.38 2.54
CA ASP A 324 -20.94 -4.58 1.46
C ASP A 324 -21.43 -5.47 0.31
N LEU A 325 -20.64 -6.48 -0.09
CA LEU A 325 -21.04 -7.43 -1.15
C LEU A 325 -22.33 -8.17 -0.75
N ILE A 326 -22.41 -8.70 0.48
CA ILE A 326 -23.63 -9.36 0.99
C ILE A 326 -24.81 -8.39 1.01
N TYR A 327 -24.59 -7.16 1.49
CA TYR A 327 -25.63 -6.13 1.50
C TYR A 327 -26.18 -5.86 0.10
N HIS A 328 -25.31 -5.69 -0.90
CA HIS A 328 -25.72 -5.44 -2.28
C HIS A 328 -26.45 -6.62 -2.92
N ILE A 329 -26.04 -7.87 -2.62
CA ILE A 329 -26.78 -9.08 -3.04
C ILE A 329 -28.21 -9.03 -2.50
N ARG A 330 -28.38 -8.78 -1.20
CA ARG A 330 -29.71 -8.73 -0.54
C ARG A 330 -30.58 -7.60 -1.05
N ALA A 331 -29.98 -6.46 -1.35
CA ALA A 331 -30.70 -5.28 -1.81
C ALA A 331 -31.12 -5.35 -3.29
N ARG A 332 -30.38 -6.08 -4.13
CA ARG A 332 -30.55 -6.04 -5.60
C ARG A 332 -31.08 -7.32 -6.22
N LEU A 333 -30.87 -8.49 -5.62
CA LEU A 333 -31.46 -9.72 -6.11
C LEU A 333 -32.92 -9.82 -5.60
N PRO A 334 -33.93 -9.93 -6.49
CA PRO A 334 -35.33 -9.89 -6.11
C PRO A 334 -35.66 -11.02 -5.12
N MET A 335 -36.33 -10.67 -4.00
CA MET A 335 -36.80 -11.66 -3.02
C MET A 335 -37.90 -12.58 -3.57
N GLU A 336 -38.55 -12.18 -4.66
CA GLU A 336 -39.66 -12.92 -5.27
C GLU A 336 -39.21 -13.93 -6.35
N ASP A 337 -37.96 -13.86 -6.81
CA ASP A 337 -37.40 -14.81 -7.78
C ASP A 337 -36.61 -15.90 -7.03
N PRO A 338 -37.14 -17.13 -6.93
CA PRO A 338 -36.47 -18.21 -6.20
C PRO A 338 -35.12 -18.59 -6.81
N LEU A 339 -34.89 -18.27 -8.09
CA LEU A 339 -33.61 -18.53 -8.76
C LEU A 339 -32.53 -17.50 -8.36
N ARG A 340 -32.92 -16.40 -7.71
CA ARG A 340 -32.03 -15.30 -7.30
C ARG A 340 -31.95 -15.11 -5.79
N GLN A 341 -32.90 -15.64 -5.04
CA GLN A 341 -33.02 -15.44 -3.59
C GLN A 341 -31.94 -16.17 -2.79
N LEU A 342 -31.21 -15.44 -1.93
CA LEU A 342 -30.28 -16.03 -0.96
C LEU A 342 -31.05 -16.82 0.12
N HIS A 343 -30.65 -18.07 0.37
CA HIS A 343 -31.29 -18.90 1.38
C HIS A 343 -30.93 -18.44 2.81
N PRO A 344 -31.88 -18.43 3.78
CA PRO A 344 -31.63 -17.96 5.14
C PRO A 344 -30.49 -18.68 5.87
N LEU A 345 -30.33 -20.00 5.67
CA LEU A 345 -29.25 -20.77 6.29
C LEU A 345 -27.87 -20.39 5.73
N THR A 346 -27.77 -20.05 4.45
CA THR A 346 -26.52 -19.55 3.84
C THR A 346 -26.14 -18.21 4.45
N LEU A 347 -27.13 -17.35 4.69
CA LEU A 347 -26.93 -16.07 5.35
C LEU A 347 -26.44 -16.24 6.79
N GLU A 348 -27.08 -17.13 7.56
CA GLU A 348 -26.69 -17.39 8.95
C GLU A 348 -25.27 -17.95 9.03
N ALA A 349 -24.89 -18.85 8.11
CA ALA A 349 -23.52 -19.34 8.00
C ALA A 349 -22.51 -18.22 7.72
N LEU A 350 -22.81 -17.31 6.78
CA LEU A 350 -21.96 -16.17 6.45
C LEU A 350 -21.84 -15.15 7.58
N GLN A 351 -22.87 -15.01 8.42
CA GLN A 351 -22.85 -14.12 9.58
C GLN A 351 -22.02 -14.69 10.74
N ASN A 352 -21.86 -16.01 10.78
CA ASN A 352 -21.11 -16.73 11.81
C ASN A 352 -19.63 -16.97 11.43
N SER A 353 -19.24 -16.68 10.18
CA SER A 353 -17.87 -16.79 9.64
C SER A 353 -17.17 -15.44 9.56
#